data_AF-A0A1T5AFF2-F1
#
_entry.id   AF-A0A1T5AFF2-F1
#
_cell.length_a   1.000
_cell.length_b   1.000
_cell.length_c   1.000
_cell.angle_alpha   90.00
_cell.angle_beta   90.00
_cell.angle_gamma   90.00
#
_symmetry.space_group_name_H-M   'P 1'
#
loop_
_entity.id
_entity.type
_entity.pdbx_description
1 polymer ?
#
loop_
_entity_poly.entity_id
_entity_poly.type
_entity_poly.pdbx_seq_one_letter_code
_entity_poly.pdbx_strand_id
1 'polypeptide(L)' 'MTQESKSNIGGTPRAMKRPAHVKAPADWTNEPIPAPKAIVPEPDEAQPGGRNPVRYGDWELKGLAIDF' A
#
# COMPACT_ATOMS: atom_id res chain seq x y z
N MET A 1 -24.89 -6.12 -22.47
CA MET A 1 -23.85 -5.52 -23.34
C MET A 1 -22.49 -5.69 -22.69
N THR A 2 -21.71 -6.68 -23.10
CA THR A 2 -20.33 -6.85 -22.63
C THR A 2 -19.47 -5.89 -23.44
N GLN A 3 -18.85 -4.90 -22.80
CA GLN A 3 -17.97 -3.96 -23.50
C GLN A 3 -16.71 -4.70 -23.96
N GLU A 4 -16.51 -4.77 -25.26
CA GLU A 4 -15.32 -5.34 -25.86
C GLU A 4 -14.16 -4.34 -25.67
N SER A 5 -13.37 -4.52 -24.60
CA SER A 5 -12.23 -3.66 -24.30
C SER A 5 -11.15 -3.83 -25.37
N LYS A 6 -11.06 -2.90 -26.32
CA LYS A 6 -9.97 -2.84 -27.30
C LYS A 6 -8.64 -2.72 -26.56
N SER A 7 -7.88 -3.82 -26.54
CA SER A 7 -6.61 -3.91 -25.83
C SER A 7 -5.52 -3.17 -26.63
N ASN A 8 -5.37 -1.88 -26.37
CA ASN A 8 -4.34 -1.04 -26.97
C ASN A 8 -3.20 -0.82 -25.96
N ILE A 9 -1.95 -0.96 -26.40
CA ILE A 9 -0.76 -0.54 -25.65
C ILE A 9 -0.18 0.67 -26.37
N GLY A 10 -0.16 1.81 -25.69
CA GLY A 10 0.39 3.06 -26.25
C GLY A 10 -0.25 3.49 -27.59
N GLY A 11 -1.54 3.19 -27.80
CA GLY A 11 -2.26 3.56 -29.03
C GLY A 11 -2.09 2.59 -30.20
N THR A 12 -1.30 1.52 -30.05
CA THR A 12 -1.18 0.45 -31.06
C THR A 12 -1.90 -0.83 -30.62
N PRO A 13 -2.48 -1.60 -31.57
CA PRO A 13 -3.07 -2.88 -31.24
C PRO A 13 -2.01 -3.83 -30.71
N ARG A 14 -2.31 -4.56 -29.63
CA ARG A 14 -1.39 -5.56 -29.09
C ARG A 14 -1.07 -6.63 -30.14
N ALA A 15 0.21 -6.93 -30.31
CA ALA A 15 0.68 -7.96 -31.25
C ALA A 15 0.19 -9.39 -30.88
N MET A 16 -0.14 -9.65 -29.60
CA MET A 16 -0.60 -10.95 -29.13
C MET A 16 -1.81 -10.82 -28.20
N LYS A 17 -2.77 -11.73 -28.37
CA LYS A 17 -3.96 -11.89 -27.51
C LYS A 17 -3.82 -13.16 -26.68
N ARG A 18 -4.27 -13.12 -25.42
CA ARG A 18 -4.30 -14.29 -24.53
C ARG A 18 -5.23 -15.37 -25.13
N PRO A 19 -4.79 -16.64 -25.26
CA PRO A 19 -5.65 -17.71 -25.77
C PRO A 19 -6.84 -17.99 -24.84
N ALA A 20 -8.01 -18.29 -25.42
CA ALA A 20 -9.27 -18.44 -24.69
C ALA A 20 -9.31 -19.64 -23.73
N HIS A 21 -8.49 -20.68 -23.97
CA HIS A 21 -8.48 -21.90 -23.16
C HIS A 21 -7.64 -21.77 -21.88
N VAL A 22 -6.88 -20.68 -21.70
CA VAL A 22 -6.00 -20.49 -20.54
C VAL A 22 -6.82 -20.03 -19.33
N LYS A 23 -7.21 -20.99 -18.49
CA LYS A 23 -7.91 -20.75 -17.22
C LYS A 23 -6.92 -20.58 -16.07
N ALA A 24 -7.34 -19.86 -15.01
CA ALA A 24 -6.60 -19.84 -13.76
C ALA A 24 -6.66 -21.24 -13.08
N PRO A 25 -5.67 -21.60 -12.26
CA PRO A 25 -5.70 -22.79 -11.38
C PRO A 25 -6.92 -22.79 -10.45
N ALA A 26 -7.31 -23.98 -9.97
CA ALA A 26 -8.50 -24.17 -9.14
C ALA A 26 -8.48 -23.34 -7.83
N ASP A 27 -7.31 -23.19 -7.21
CA ASP A 27 -7.14 -22.49 -5.93
C ASP A 27 -6.65 -21.03 -6.09
N TRP A 28 -6.67 -20.48 -7.31
CA TRP A 28 -6.27 -19.09 -7.52
C TRP A 28 -7.38 -18.15 -7.04
N THR A 29 -7.05 -17.29 -6.08
CA THR A 29 -7.85 -16.11 -5.71
C THR A 29 -7.13 -14.81 -6.09
N ASN A 30 -7.88 -13.79 -6.51
CA ASN A 30 -7.35 -12.44 -6.81
C ASN A 30 -8.07 -11.39 -5.95
N GLU A 31 -8.55 -11.80 -4.79
CA GLU A 31 -9.18 -10.89 -3.84
C GLU A 31 -8.10 -9.96 -3.28
N PRO A 32 -8.37 -8.65 -3.18
CA PRO A 32 -7.44 -7.74 -2.56
C PRO A 32 -7.20 -8.17 -1.11
N ILE A 33 -5.96 -8.02 -0.65
CA ILE A 33 -5.67 -8.16 0.78
C ILE A 33 -6.53 -7.17 1.58
N PRO A 34 -6.90 -7.51 2.83
CA PRO A 34 -7.62 -6.60 3.70
C PRO A 34 -6.94 -5.24 3.79
N ALA A 35 -7.75 -4.18 3.90
CA ALA A 35 -7.23 -2.84 4.10
C ALA A 35 -6.34 -2.79 5.36
N PRO A 36 -5.25 -2.01 5.34
CA PRO A 36 -4.40 -1.86 6.52
C PRO A 36 -5.22 -1.27 7.67
N LYS A 37 -4.90 -1.69 8.89
CA LYS A 37 -5.47 -1.09 10.10
C LYS A 37 -5.00 0.37 10.20
N ALA A 38 -5.90 1.26 10.60
CA ALA A 38 -5.52 2.63 10.92
C ALA A 38 -4.47 2.65 12.03
N ILE A 39 -3.51 3.57 11.93
CA ILE A 39 -2.53 3.81 12.99
C ILE A 39 -3.31 4.37 14.19
N VAL A 40 -3.17 3.69 15.34
CA VAL A 40 -3.63 4.21 16.63
C VAL A 40 -2.39 4.77 17.31
N PRO A 41 -2.26 6.11 17.43
CA PRO A 41 -1.13 6.68 18.16
C PRO A 41 -1.24 6.27 19.63
N GLU A 42 -0.17 5.70 20.16
CA GLU A 42 -0.05 5.51 21.60
C GLU A 42 0.19 6.88 22.26
N PRO A 43 -0.33 7.12 23.47
CA PRO A 43 -0.04 8.34 24.21
C PRO A 43 1.47 8.48 24.43
N ASP A 44 2.00 9.70 24.32
CA ASP A 44 3.45 9.96 24.47
C ASP A 44 3.96 9.45 25.83
N GLU A 45 3.18 9.62 26.89
CA GLU A 45 3.46 9.15 28.26
C GLU A 45 3.56 7.63 28.40
N ALA A 46 2.88 6.89 27.51
CA ALA A 46 2.94 5.43 27.47
C ALA A 46 4.20 4.91 26.75
N GLN A 47 4.91 5.81 26.04
CA GLN A 47 6.16 5.47 25.37
C GLN A 47 7.34 5.58 26.32
N PRO A 48 8.33 4.67 26.23
CA PRO A 48 9.57 4.78 26.99
C PRO A 48 10.24 6.16 26.80
N GLY A 49 10.19 6.98 27.85
CA GLY A 49 10.77 8.32 27.85
C GLY A 49 9.98 9.38 27.06
N GLY A 50 8.69 9.19 26.79
CA GLY A 50 7.87 10.19 26.09
C GLY A 50 8.05 10.20 24.57
N ARG A 51 8.73 9.20 24.00
CA ARG A 51 9.31 9.26 22.65
C ARG A 51 8.62 8.32 21.69
N ASN A 52 8.02 8.85 20.65
CA ASN A 52 7.46 8.08 19.55
C ASN A 52 8.53 7.87 18.45
N PRO A 53 9.03 6.64 18.23
CA PRO A 53 10.06 6.36 17.22
C PRO A 53 9.60 6.61 15.78
N VAL A 54 8.29 6.76 15.54
CA VAL A 54 7.72 7.08 14.22
C VAL A 54 7.67 8.59 13.96
N ARG A 55 7.87 9.43 14.99
CA ARG A 55 8.00 10.89 14.87
C ARG A 55 9.49 11.27 14.70
N TYR A 56 10.01 11.16 13.48
CA TYR A 56 11.35 11.66 13.15
C TYR A 56 11.32 13.21 13.14
N GLY A 57 12.14 13.85 13.97
CA GLY A 57 12.30 15.32 14.03
C GLY A 57 11.68 16.03 15.23
N ASP A 58 10.79 15.37 16.00
CA ASP A 58 10.20 15.93 17.23
C ASP A 58 11.02 15.53 18.48
N TRP A 59 12.36 15.52 18.40
CA TRP A 59 13.18 15.20 19.56
C TRP A 59 13.38 16.43 20.43
N GLU A 60 12.72 16.47 21.57
CA GLU A 60 12.94 17.50 22.59
C GLU A 60 13.71 16.94 23.79
N LEU A 61 14.72 17.68 24.26
CA LEU A 61 15.42 17.43 25.51
C LEU A 61 15.32 18.66 26.40
N LYS A 62 14.64 18.52 27.55
CA LYS A 62 14.40 19.64 28.49
C LYS A 62 13.71 20.86 27.84
N GLY A 63 12.79 20.60 26.90
CA GLY A 63 12.06 21.64 26.17
C GLY A 63 12.86 22.33 25.05
N LEU A 64 13.99 21.74 24.63
CA LEU A 64 14.76 22.21 23.49
C LEU A 64 14.72 21.18 22.36
N ALA A 65 14.32 21.61 21.17
CA ALA A 65 14.36 20.78 19.96
C ALA A 65 15.81 20.46 19.58
N ILE A 66 16.11 19.18 19.41
CA ILE A 66 17.39 18.62 18.98
C ILE A 66 17.15 17.84 17.69
N ASP A 67 17.85 18.19 16.62
CA ASP A 67 17.83 17.47 15.33
C ASP A 67 19.26 17.24 14.83
N PHE A 68 19.45 16.26 13.94
CA PHE A 68 20.73 15.93 13.28
C PHE A 68 20.75 16.36 11.81
#